data_AF-A0A2N7RST3-F1
#
_entry.id   AF-A0A2N7RST3-F1
#
_cell.length_a   1.000
_cell.length_b   1.000
_cell.length_c   1.000
_cell.angle_alpha   90.00
_cell.angle_beta   90.00
_cell.angle_gamma   90.00
#
_symmetry.space_group_name_H-M   'P 1'
#
loop_
_entity.id
_entity.type
_entity.pdbx_description
1 polymer ?
#
loop_
_entity_poly.entity_id
_entity_poly.type
_entity_poly.pdbx_seq_one_letter_code
_entity_poly.pdbx_strand_id
1 'polypeptide(L)'
;MEIALKVAAGVWGAWVILNLLMIALAATVLPVHQVHFDGFRARLPTSLPTLLAPAEIAAVVAHEHGHGHHLHIWTNLLLRCLLLTPGPQRRRRQEIEADDYAVARGHGAHLASALRKLSSHPDDVSRAERLERM
;
A
#
# COMPACT_ATOMS: atom_id res chain seq x y z
N MET A 1 31.95 24.48 -10.95
CA MET A 1 31.38 23.12 -11.12
C MET A 1 31.32 22.36 -9.80
N GLU A 2 32.41 22.29 -9.04
CA GLU A 2 32.47 21.57 -7.75
C GLU A 2 31.44 22.07 -6.71
N ILE A 3 31.30 23.39 -6.54
CA ILE A 3 30.32 23.98 -5.60
C ILE A 3 28.89 23.58 -5.98
N ALA A 4 28.53 23.66 -7.27
CA ALA A 4 27.19 23.31 -7.74
C ALA A 4 26.86 21.83 -7.50
N LEU A 5 27.83 20.93 -7.72
CA LEU A 5 27.67 19.50 -7.43
C LEU A 5 27.46 19.23 -5.94
N LYS A 6 28.23 19.89 -5.05
CA LYS A 6 28.07 19.77 -3.60
C LYS A 6 26.69 20.26 -3.13
N VAL A 7 26.22 21.38 -3.67
CA VAL A 7 24.89 21.92 -3.38
C VAL A 7 23.81 20.94 -3.85
N ALA A 8 23.88 20.45 -5.10
CA ALA A 8 22.91 19.50 -5.64
C ALA A 8 22.86 18.20 -4.82
N ALA A 9 24.02 17.65 -4.46
CA ALA A 9 24.11 16.47 -3.61
C ALA A 9 23.52 16.71 -2.21
N GLY A 10 23.75 17.89 -1.62
CA GLY A 10 23.17 18.26 -0.33
C GLY A 10 21.65 18.36 -0.38
N VAL A 11 21.09 19.02 -1.40
CA VAL A 11 19.63 19.12 -1.60
C VAL A 11 19.01 17.74 -1.80
N TRP A 12 19.63 16.89 -2.62
CA TRP A 12 19.17 15.52 -2.84
C TRP A 12 19.25 14.68 -1.55
N GLY A 13 20.35 14.79 -0.79
CA GLY A 13 20.49 14.10 0.50
C GLY A 13 19.41 14.51 1.50
N ALA A 14 19.11 15.81 1.61
CA ALA A 14 18.03 16.31 2.44
C ALA A 14 16.65 15.77 1.99
N TRP A 15 16.42 15.67 0.68
CA TRP A 15 15.21 15.08 0.10
C TRP A 15 15.04 13.59 0.46
N VAL A 16 16.11 12.80 0.37
CA VAL A 16 16.11 11.38 0.76
C VAL A 16 15.80 11.23 2.26
N ILE A 17 16.46 12.02 3.11
CA ILE A 17 16.24 12.02 4.56
C ILE A 17 14.78 12.35 4.87
N LEU A 18 14.22 13.39 4.24
CA LEU A 18 12.83 13.77 4.43
C LEU A 18 11.86 12.62 4.11
N ASN A 19 12.06 11.91 3.00
CA ASN A 19 11.18 10.79 2.61
C ASN A 19 11.28 9.61 3.59
N LEU A 20 12.48 9.31 4.09
CA LEU A 20 12.68 8.29 5.12
C LEU A 20 11.98 8.65 6.43
N LEU A 21 12.10 9.91 6.86
CA LEU A 21 11.41 10.42 8.04
C LEU A 21 9.89 10.35 7.89
N MET A 22 9.35 10.63 6.70
CA MET A 22 7.91 10.53 6.45
C MET A 22 7.39 9.09 6.58
N ILE A 23 8.16 8.08 6.15
CA ILE A 23 7.80 6.67 6.36
C ILE A 23 7.84 6.32 7.84
N ALA A 24 8.91 6.71 8.55
CA ALA A 24 9.03 6.46 9.98
C ALA A 24 7.85 7.09 10.76
N LEU A 25 7.48 8.33 10.42
CA LEU A 25 6.35 9.03 11.01
C LEU A 25 5.02 8.32 10.74
N ALA A 26 4.78 7.90 9.50
CA ALA A 26 3.57 7.16 9.13
C ALA A 26 3.46 5.81 9.85
N ALA A 27 4.59 5.11 10.03
CA ALA A 27 4.63 3.82 10.72
C ALA A 27 4.46 3.94 12.25
N THR A 28 4.69 5.10 12.85
CA THR A 28 4.77 5.23 14.33
C THR A 28 3.74 6.19 14.93
N VAL A 29 3.56 7.36 14.36
CA VAL A 29 2.83 8.48 15.00
C VAL A 29 1.44 8.68 14.39
N LEU A 30 1.27 8.46 13.09
CA LEU A 30 0.01 8.82 12.42
C LEU A 30 -1.13 7.86 12.77
N PRO A 31 -2.34 8.39 13.04
CA PRO A 31 -3.53 7.57 13.28
C PRO A 31 -3.92 6.79 12.02
N VAL A 32 -4.41 5.57 12.24
CA VAL A 32 -4.82 4.65 11.18
C VAL A 32 -6.33 4.84 10.96
N HIS A 33 -6.70 5.45 9.83
CA HIS A 33 -8.10 5.66 9.46
C HIS A 33 -8.61 4.63 8.45
N GLN A 34 -7.72 4.06 7.66
CA GLN A 34 -8.00 3.05 6.64
C GLN A 34 -6.97 1.94 6.72
N VAL A 35 -7.34 0.77 6.24
CA VAL A 35 -6.39 -0.34 6.16
C VAL A 35 -5.29 0.01 5.17
N HIS A 36 -4.04 -0.19 5.60
CA HIS A 36 -2.88 -0.03 4.73
C HIS A 36 -1.69 -0.79 5.31
N PHE A 37 -0.75 -1.13 4.44
CA PHE A 37 0.58 -1.57 4.83
C PHE A 37 1.45 -0.35 5.16
N ASP A 38 2.19 -0.35 6.27
CA ASP A 38 3.06 0.78 6.66
C ASP A 38 4.53 0.62 6.23
N GLY A 39 4.84 -0.48 5.54
CA GLY A 39 6.20 -0.86 5.14
C GLY A 39 6.76 -2.00 5.98
N PHE A 40 6.21 -2.19 7.18
CA PHE A 40 6.63 -3.23 8.13
C PHE A 40 5.49 -4.20 8.45
N ARG A 41 4.26 -3.69 8.61
CA ARG A 41 3.09 -4.49 8.96
C ARG A 41 1.80 -3.92 8.39
N ALA A 42 0.78 -4.77 8.32
CA ALA A 42 -0.58 -4.34 8.07
C ALA A 42 -1.10 -3.51 9.26
N ARG A 43 -1.69 -2.35 8.98
CA ARG A 43 -2.28 -1.45 9.96
C ARG A 43 -3.78 -1.39 9.73
N LEU A 44 -4.55 -1.70 10.77
CA LEU A 44 -6.00 -1.81 10.70
C LEU A 44 -6.62 -0.77 11.66
N PRO A 45 -7.67 -0.03 11.24
CA PRO A 45 -8.39 0.84 12.13
C PRO A 45 -9.22 0.03 13.14
N THR A 46 -9.45 0.60 14.32
CA THR A 46 -10.21 -0.07 15.40
C THR A 46 -11.68 -0.30 15.06
N SER A 47 -12.24 0.47 14.12
CA SER A 47 -13.60 0.29 13.60
C SER A 47 -13.73 -0.85 12.59
N LEU A 48 -12.63 -1.41 12.07
CA LEU A 48 -12.71 -2.43 11.01
C LEU A 48 -13.58 -3.65 11.40
N PRO A 49 -13.52 -4.18 12.64
CA PRO A 49 -14.37 -5.31 13.05
C PRO A 49 -15.86 -5.00 13.15
N THR A 50 -16.28 -3.73 13.12
CA THR A 50 -17.71 -3.39 13.08
C THR A 50 -18.27 -3.44 11.66
N LEU A 51 -17.39 -3.40 10.65
CA LEU A 51 -17.75 -3.38 9.23
C LEU A 51 -17.55 -4.74 8.55
N LEU A 52 -16.51 -5.47 8.96
CA LEU A 52 -16.07 -6.69 8.31
C LEU A 52 -16.15 -7.92 9.23
N ALA A 53 -16.54 -9.05 8.64
CA ALA A 53 -16.47 -10.35 9.28
C ALA A 53 -15.01 -10.82 9.47
N PRO A 54 -14.73 -11.73 10.42
CA PRO A 54 -13.36 -12.21 10.66
C PRO A 54 -12.64 -12.74 9.41
N ALA A 55 -13.35 -13.44 8.52
CA ALA A 55 -12.78 -13.95 7.28
C ALA A 55 -12.42 -12.84 6.27
N GLU A 56 -13.20 -11.76 6.25
CA GLU A 56 -12.95 -10.57 5.42
C GLU A 56 -11.75 -9.78 5.94
N ILE A 57 -11.63 -9.65 7.26
CA ILE A 57 -10.45 -9.04 7.89
C ILE A 57 -9.20 -9.86 7.56
N ALA A 58 -9.26 -11.19 7.70
CA ALA A 58 -8.14 -12.06 7.34
C ALA A 58 -7.74 -11.91 5.87
N ALA A 59 -8.73 -11.78 4.97
CA ALA A 59 -8.50 -11.56 3.55
C ALA A 59 -7.81 -10.22 3.26
N VAL A 60 -8.28 -9.14 3.87
CA VAL A 60 -7.66 -7.81 3.77
C VAL A 60 -6.24 -7.83 4.36
N VAL A 61 -6.03 -8.49 5.51
CA VAL A 61 -4.69 -8.66 6.09
C VAL A 61 -3.78 -9.43 5.14
N ALA A 62 -4.27 -10.49 4.48
CA ALA A 62 -3.49 -11.24 3.49
C ALA A 62 -3.11 -10.37 2.28
N HIS A 63 -4.03 -9.52 1.82
CA HIS A 63 -3.76 -8.50 0.79
C HIS A 63 -2.67 -7.52 1.22
N GLU A 64 -2.73 -6.97 2.44
CA GLU A 64 -1.67 -6.10 2.98
C GLU A 64 -0.32 -6.80 3.10
N HIS A 65 -0.29 -8.10 3.43
CA HIS A 65 0.94 -8.88 3.37
C HIS A 65 1.47 -9.03 1.94
N GLY A 66 0.59 -9.02 0.92
CA GLY A 66 0.97 -8.95 -0.47
C GLY A 66 1.75 -7.68 -0.81
N HIS A 67 1.33 -6.52 -0.27
CA HIS A 67 2.11 -5.28 -0.40
C HIS A 67 3.52 -5.39 0.20
N GLY A 68 3.64 -6.07 1.35
CA GLY A 68 4.92 -6.38 1.96
C GLY A 68 5.77 -7.33 1.13
N HIS A 69 5.18 -8.45 0.69
CA HIS A 69 5.84 -9.48 -0.12
C HIS A 69 6.45 -8.93 -1.41
N HIS A 70 5.75 -8.01 -2.07
CA HIS A 70 6.21 -7.39 -3.32
C HIS A 70 6.95 -6.05 -3.11
N LEU A 71 7.28 -5.69 -1.86
CA LEU A 71 8.06 -4.50 -1.51
C LEU A 71 7.47 -3.20 -2.10
N HIS A 72 6.14 -3.08 -2.14
CA HIS A 72 5.46 -2.01 -2.86
C HIS A 72 5.83 -0.62 -2.34
N ILE A 73 5.87 -0.43 -1.02
CA ILE A 73 6.25 0.83 -0.37
C ILE A 73 7.72 1.14 -0.55
N TRP A 74 8.60 0.15 -0.40
CA TRP A 74 10.04 0.32 -0.57
C TRP A 74 10.40 0.69 -2.02
N THR A 75 9.72 0.10 -2.99
CA THR A 75 9.92 0.48 -4.40
C THR A 75 9.39 1.88 -4.66
N ASN A 76 8.24 2.25 -4.08
CA ASN A 76 7.71 3.62 -4.18
C ASN A 76 8.63 4.65 -3.51
N LEU A 77 9.24 4.32 -2.38
CA LEU A 77 10.24 5.14 -1.69
C LEU A 77 11.47 5.35 -2.57
N LEU A 78 12.02 4.27 -3.13
CA LEU A 78 13.18 4.34 -4.02
C LEU A 78 12.92 5.29 -5.19
N LEU A 79 11.77 5.14 -5.85
CA LEU A 79 11.38 6.04 -6.94
C LEU A 79 11.30 7.49 -6.46
N ARG A 80 10.67 7.76 -5.32
CA ARG A 80 10.59 9.12 -4.75
C ARG A 80 11.97 9.69 -4.42
N CYS A 81 12.88 8.88 -3.85
CA CYS A 81 14.27 9.27 -3.59
C CYS A 81 15.04 9.61 -4.89
N LEU A 82 14.66 8.99 -6.00
CA LEU A 82 15.18 9.30 -7.34
C LEU A 82 14.39 10.44 -8.04
N LEU A 83 13.53 11.15 -7.31
CA LEU A 83 12.67 12.22 -7.81
C LEU A 83 11.67 11.75 -8.89
N LEU A 84 11.30 10.47 -8.87
CA LEU A 84 10.31 9.86 -9.75
C LEU A 84 9.00 9.62 -9.00
N THR A 85 7.89 10.08 -9.57
CA THR A 85 6.56 9.87 -8.98
C THR A 85 5.89 8.65 -9.62
N PRO A 86 5.50 7.62 -8.83
CA PRO A 86 4.80 6.47 -9.38
C PRO A 86 3.41 6.86 -9.91
N GLY A 87 3.17 6.56 -11.20
CA GLY A 87 1.91 6.84 -11.89
C GLY A 87 0.76 5.89 -11.50
N PRO A 88 -0.47 6.21 -11.94
CA PRO A 88 -1.67 5.44 -11.59
C PRO A 88 -1.62 3.99 -12.09
N GLN A 89 -1.01 3.72 -13.25
CA GLN A 89 -0.87 2.36 -13.79
C GLN A 89 -0.04 1.46 -12.86
N ARG A 90 1.04 2.02 -12.29
CA ARG A 90 1.89 1.28 -11.34
C ARG A 90 1.13 0.97 -10.07
N ARG A 91 0.39 1.93 -9.51
CA ARG A 91 -0.45 1.70 -8.32
C ARG A 91 -1.47 0.60 -8.58
N ARG A 92 -2.19 0.67 -9.71
CA ARG A 92 -3.16 -0.38 -10.10
C ARG A 92 -2.52 -1.77 -10.21
N ARG A 93 -1.30 -1.85 -10.78
CA ARG A 93 -0.55 -3.12 -10.83
C ARG A 93 -0.20 -3.65 -9.43
N GLN A 94 0.22 -2.77 -8.53
CA GLN A 94 0.53 -3.14 -7.14
C GLN A 94 -0.70 -3.66 -6.39
N GLU A 95 -1.88 -3.04 -6.57
CA GLU A 95 -3.13 -3.56 -6.00
C GLU A 95 -3.47 -4.95 -6.53
N ILE A 96 -3.29 -5.19 -7.83
CA ILE A 96 -3.54 -6.50 -8.47
C ILE A 96 -2.57 -7.56 -7.94
N GLU A 97 -1.28 -7.24 -7.80
CA GLU A 97 -0.28 -8.17 -7.24
C GLU A 97 -0.62 -8.55 -5.79
N ALA A 98 -1.07 -7.59 -4.99
CA ALA A 98 -1.50 -7.83 -3.61
C ALA A 98 -2.80 -8.65 -3.54
N ASP A 99 -3.75 -8.43 -4.45
CA ASP A 99 -4.94 -9.27 -4.62
C ASP A 99 -4.58 -10.71 -4.98
N ASP A 100 -3.71 -10.91 -5.97
CA ASP A 100 -3.28 -12.24 -6.42
C ASP A 100 -2.58 -13.00 -5.29
N TYR A 101 -1.78 -12.29 -4.47
CA TYR A 101 -1.15 -12.86 -3.28
C TYR A 101 -2.17 -13.38 -2.24
N ALA A 102 -3.28 -12.65 -2.05
CA ALA A 102 -4.36 -13.06 -1.15
C ALA A 102 -5.18 -14.22 -1.76
N VAL A 103 -5.45 -14.19 -3.06
CA VAL A 103 -6.14 -15.26 -3.80
C VAL A 103 -5.35 -16.57 -3.70
N ALA A 104 -4.03 -16.53 -3.89
CA ALA A 104 -3.16 -17.70 -3.75
C ALA A 104 -3.21 -18.35 -2.35
N ARG A 105 -3.76 -17.67 -1.35
CA ARG A 105 -3.98 -18.15 0.02
C ARG A 105 -5.43 -18.50 0.33
N GLY A 106 -6.29 -18.54 -0.69
CA GLY A 106 -7.71 -18.90 -0.55
C GLY A 106 -8.60 -17.75 -0.07
N HIS A 107 -8.15 -16.50 -0.15
CA HIS A 107 -8.91 -15.35 0.37
C HIS A 107 -9.71 -14.58 -0.69
N GLY A 108 -9.76 -15.03 -1.95
CA GLY A 108 -10.34 -14.29 -3.07
C GLY A 108 -11.79 -13.81 -2.85
N ALA A 109 -12.71 -14.72 -2.53
CA ALA A 109 -14.12 -14.39 -2.33
C ALA A 109 -14.36 -13.43 -1.14
N HIS A 110 -13.63 -13.64 -0.03
CA HIS A 110 -13.72 -12.79 1.15
C HIS A 110 -13.11 -11.40 0.89
N LEU A 111 -12.03 -11.32 0.12
CA LEU A 111 -11.42 -10.05 -0.28
C LEU A 111 -12.36 -9.26 -1.19
N ALA A 112 -13.02 -9.91 -2.15
CA ALA A 112 -14.01 -9.27 -2.99
C ALA A 112 -15.17 -8.67 -2.16
N SER A 113 -15.71 -9.44 -1.22
CA SER A 113 -16.77 -8.97 -0.32
C SER A 113 -16.31 -7.80 0.55
N ALA A 114 -15.08 -7.85 1.06
CA ALA A 114 -14.49 -6.76 1.83
C ALA A 114 -14.36 -5.47 1.00
N LEU A 115 -13.86 -5.54 -0.24
CA LEU A 115 -13.71 -4.39 -1.12
C LEU A 115 -15.07 -3.69 -1.37
N ARG A 116 -16.13 -4.46 -1.61
CA ARG A 116 -17.50 -3.93 -1.81
C ARG A 116 -18.02 -3.15 -0.59
N LYS A 117 -17.58 -3.52 0.62
CA LYS A 117 -17.99 -2.88 1.88
C LYS A 117 -17.15 -1.65 2.22
N LEU A 118 -15.86 -1.69 1.90
CA LEU A 118 -14.90 -0.65 2.30
C LEU A 118 -14.92 0.57 1.37
N SER A 119 -15.22 0.40 0.09
CA SER A 119 -15.04 1.47 -0.90
C SER A 119 -16.04 1.37 -2.06
N SER A 120 -16.51 2.53 -2.51
CA SER A 120 -17.28 2.69 -3.76
C SER A 120 -16.43 3.22 -4.91
N HIS A 121 -15.10 3.30 -4.73
CA HIS A 121 -14.19 3.80 -5.76
C HIS A 121 -14.16 2.86 -6.98
N PRO A 122 -14.20 3.37 -8.23
CA PRO A 122 -14.27 2.54 -9.43
C PRO A 122 -13.17 1.47 -9.54
N ASP A 123 -11.95 1.79 -9.12
CA ASP A 123 -10.84 0.82 -9.14
C ASP A 123 -11.10 -0.36 -8.18
N ASP A 124 -11.59 -0.10 -6.98
CA ASP A 124 -11.87 -1.14 -5.98
C ASP A 124 -13.07 -2.01 -6.40
N VAL A 125 -14.08 -1.39 -7.01
CA VAL A 125 -15.20 -2.09 -7.63
C VAL A 125 -14.70 -3.02 -8.74
N SER A 126 -13.83 -2.54 -9.63
CA SER A 126 -13.28 -3.35 -10.72
C SER A 126 -12.42 -4.53 -10.21
N ARG A 127 -11.73 -4.34 -9.08
CA ARG A 127 -10.95 -5.40 -8.42
C ARG A 127 -11.85 -6.43 -7.77
N ALA A 128 -12.91 -6.01 -7.06
CA ALA A 128 -13.90 -6.91 -6.50
C ALA A 128 -14.55 -7.79 -7.58
N GLU A 129 -14.97 -7.18 -8.69
CA GLU A 129 -15.53 -7.91 -9.84
C GLU A 129 -14.53 -8.89 -10.46
N ARG A 130 -13.24 -8.53 -10.51
CA ARG A 130 -12.19 -9.45 -10.97
C ARG A 130 -12.08 -10.66 -10.04
N LEU A 131 -12.07 -10.44 -8.74
CA LEU A 131 -11.93 -11.49 -7.72
C LEU A 131 -13.16 -12.41 -7.68
N GLU A 132 -14.37 -11.89 -7.91
CA GLU A 132 -15.62 -12.66 -8.00
C GLU A 132 -15.63 -13.64 -9.19
N ARG A 133 -14.78 -13.41 -10.20
CA ARG A 133 -14.67 -14.25 -11.41
C ARG A 133 -13.57 -15.31 -11.34
N MET A 134 -12.78 -15.34 -10.27
CA MET A 134 -11.69 -16.30 -10.03
C MET A 134 -12.19 -17.49 -9.22
#